data_AF-A0A923QP21-F1
#
_entry.id   AF-A0A923QP21-F1
#
_cell.length_a   1.000
_cell.length_b   1.000
_cell.length_c   1.000
_cell.angle_alpha   90.00
_cell.angle_beta   90.00
_cell.angle_gamma   90.00
#
_symmetry.space_group_name_H-M   'P 1'
#
loop_
_entity.id
_entity.type
_entity.pdbx_description
1 polymer ?
#
loop_
_entity_poly.entity_id
_entity_poly.type
_entity_poly.pdbx_seq_one_letter_code
_entity_poly.pdbx_strand_id
1 'polypeptide(L)'
;MILFIVILIITLLDIMVAAKNENELKNLLENKFGLAPLTGIKFAHEKYKVESTITFQLPHNDLIYLFEVDSYNTPKVLFGEYVLLNNYLTDYSRYMFIAIQYAKAFNTDRTANHLNFARKKLGCKIPFKVFDGLSIMALALQSNSLNIFFKKLHQEKLQYKLEKKFSSEHL
;
A
#
# COMPACT_ATOMS: atom_id res chain seq x y z
N MET A 1 -0.73 37.39 -6.27
CA MET A 1 -0.74 36.67 -7.57
C MET A 1 0.41 35.65 -7.68
N ILE A 2 1.67 36.03 -7.39
CA ILE A 2 2.83 35.11 -7.44
C ILE A 2 2.68 33.90 -6.49
N LEU A 3 2.21 34.12 -5.26
CA LEU A 3 2.01 33.04 -4.27
C LEU A 3 1.01 31.96 -4.74
N PHE A 4 -0.06 32.36 -5.43
CA PHE A 4 -1.05 31.43 -5.98
C PHE A 4 -0.47 30.57 -7.12
N ILE A 5 0.38 31.14 -7.96
CA ILE A 5 1.05 30.42 -9.05
C ILE A 5 2.04 29.40 -8.49
N VAL A 6 2.80 29.76 -7.44
CA VAL A 6 3.74 28.84 -6.79
C VAL A 6 3.01 27.66 -6.14
N ILE A 7 1.91 27.90 -5.42
CA ILE A 7 1.09 26.84 -4.82
C ILE A 7 0.52 25.90 -5.90
N LEU A 8 0.03 26.45 -7.01
CA LEU A 8 -0.50 25.67 -8.13
C LEU A 8 0.57 24.79 -8.77
N ILE A 9 1.77 25.33 -9.01
CA ILE A 9 2.89 24.58 -9.59
C ILE A 9 3.33 23.44 -8.67
N ILE A 10 3.45 23.70 -7.36
CA ILE A 10 3.81 22.66 -6.37
C ILE A 10 2.76 21.55 -6.38
N THR A 11 1.47 21.91 -6.35
CA THR A 11 0.37 20.92 -6.36
C THR A 11 0.36 20.08 -7.64
N LEU A 12 0.64 20.69 -8.80
CA LEU A 12 0.73 19.97 -10.07
C LEU A 12 1.93 19.02 -10.12
N LEU A 13 3.09 19.47 -9.65
CA LEU A 13 4.30 18.64 -9.56
C LEU A 13 4.06 17.42 -8.67
N ASP A 14 3.43 17.63 -7.52
CA ASP A 14 3.05 16.58 -6.59
C ASP A 14 2.15 15.55 -7.28
N ILE A 15 1.05 15.99 -7.92
CA ILE A 15 0.12 15.10 -8.64
C ILE A 15 0.85 14.27 -9.70
N MET A 16 1.80 14.88 -10.43
CA MET A 16 2.60 14.18 -11.43
C MET A 16 3.50 13.10 -10.81
N VAL A 17 4.07 13.34 -9.63
CA VAL A 17 4.89 12.35 -8.92
C VAL A 17 4.05 11.17 -8.45
N ALA A 18 2.86 11.44 -7.89
CA ALA A 18 1.96 10.37 -7.44
C ALA A 18 1.52 9.47 -8.59
N ALA A 19 1.01 10.08 -9.67
CA ALA A 19 0.60 9.33 -10.87
C ALA A 19 1.77 8.55 -11.48
N LYS A 20 2.99 9.09 -11.43
CA LYS A 20 4.19 8.40 -11.91
C LYS A 20 4.46 7.13 -11.11
N ASN A 21 4.48 7.20 -9.78
CA ASN A 21 4.80 6.05 -8.92
C ASN A 21 3.77 4.92 -9.07
N GLU A 22 2.48 5.27 -9.12
CA GLU A 22 1.40 4.30 -9.35
C GLU A 22 1.56 3.60 -10.70
N ASN A 23 1.76 4.37 -11.78
CA ASN A 23 1.92 3.84 -13.12
C ASN A 23 3.20 3.00 -13.25
N GLU A 24 4.30 3.41 -12.61
CA GLU A 24 5.55 2.66 -12.63
C GLU A 24 5.39 1.28 -12.00
N LEU A 25 4.72 1.18 -10.84
CA LEU A 25 4.42 -0.10 -10.22
C LEU A 25 3.47 -0.95 -11.06
N LYS A 26 2.37 -0.37 -11.55
CA LYS A 26 1.40 -1.07 -12.41
C LYS A 26 2.08 -1.66 -13.65
N ASN A 27 2.84 -0.84 -14.36
CA ASN A 27 3.56 -1.24 -15.56
C ASN A 27 4.63 -2.31 -15.25
N LEU A 28 5.33 -2.21 -14.12
CA LEU A 28 6.29 -3.23 -13.71
C LEU A 28 5.61 -4.59 -13.51
N LEU A 29 4.50 -4.63 -12.76
CA LEU A 29 3.77 -5.86 -12.49
C LEU A 29 3.15 -6.45 -13.76
N GLU A 30 2.60 -5.60 -14.63
CA GLU A 30 2.05 -6.01 -15.93
C GLU A 30 3.12 -6.59 -16.85
N ASN A 31 4.23 -5.86 -17.06
CA ASN A 31 5.32 -6.32 -17.92
C ASN A 31 6.01 -7.58 -17.38
N LYS A 32 6.12 -7.72 -16.05
CA LYS A 32 6.81 -8.85 -15.43
C LYS A 32 5.97 -10.11 -15.36
N PHE A 33 4.66 -9.98 -15.12
CA PHE A 33 3.78 -11.11 -14.82
C PHE A 33 2.63 -11.29 -15.80
N GLY A 34 2.46 -10.41 -16.78
CA GLY A 34 1.36 -10.45 -17.74
C GLY A 34 -0.01 -10.18 -17.12
N LEU A 35 -0.05 -9.47 -15.98
CA LEU A 35 -1.28 -9.13 -15.30
C LEU A 35 -1.66 -7.69 -15.58
N ALA A 36 -2.78 -7.48 -16.26
CA ALA A 36 -3.43 -6.18 -16.24
C ALA A 36 -3.99 -5.95 -14.83
N PRO A 37 -3.50 -4.95 -14.07
CA PRO A 37 -4.10 -4.60 -12.79
C PRO A 37 -5.56 -4.21 -13.02
N LEU A 38 -6.48 -4.78 -12.24
CA LEU A 38 -7.85 -4.30 -12.29
C LEU A 38 -7.89 -2.91 -11.68
N THR A 39 -8.64 -2.01 -12.33
CA THR A 39 -8.83 -0.64 -11.89
C THR A 39 -9.36 -0.57 -10.46
N GLY A 40 -9.07 0.55 -9.80
CA GLY A 40 -9.37 0.74 -8.40
C GLY A 40 -10.82 0.47 -8.03
N ILE A 41 -11.04 -0.19 -6.90
CA ILE A 41 -12.38 -0.36 -6.35
C ILE A 41 -12.73 0.93 -5.62
N LYS A 42 -13.89 1.51 -5.95
CA LYS A 42 -14.49 2.60 -5.17
C LYS A 42 -15.33 2.01 -4.04
N PHE A 43 -15.16 2.53 -2.83
CA PHE A 43 -16.01 2.23 -1.69
C PHE A 43 -16.65 3.54 -1.25
N ALA A 44 -17.97 3.53 -1.15
CA ALA A 44 -18.74 4.65 -0.62
C ALA A 44 -19.35 4.24 0.71
N HIS A 45 -19.15 5.05 1.74
CA HIS A 45 -19.92 4.95 2.96
C HIS A 45 -21.12 5.91 2.86
N GLU A 46 -22.27 5.41 2.41
CA GLU A 46 -23.46 6.22 2.11
C GLU A 46 -23.86 7.15 3.27
N LYS A 47 -23.87 6.63 4.50
CA LYS A 47 -24.22 7.41 5.71
C LYS A 47 -23.33 8.63 5.95
N TYR A 48 -22.03 8.54 5.64
CA TYR A 48 -21.06 9.60 5.90
C TYR A 48 -20.67 10.36 4.64
N LYS A 49 -21.21 9.97 3.47
CA LYS A 49 -20.85 10.53 2.15
C LYS A 49 -19.34 10.57 1.91
N VAL A 50 -18.62 9.55 2.41
CA VAL A 50 -17.19 9.40 2.21
C VAL A 50 -16.97 8.36 1.13
N GLU A 51 -16.22 8.73 0.10
CA GLU A 51 -15.74 7.82 -0.93
C GLU A 51 -14.23 7.67 -0.81
N SER A 52 -13.72 6.46 -0.97
CA SER A 52 -12.30 6.15 -1.12
C SER A 52 -12.13 5.17 -2.27
N THR A 53 -10.95 5.14 -2.87
CA THR A 53 -10.62 4.25 -3.98
C THR A 53 -9.31 3.57 -3.67
N ILE A 54 -9.26 2.25 -3.79
CA ILE A 54 -7.97 1.54 -3.75
C ILE A 54 -7.26 1.75 -5.09
N THR A 55 -5.95 2.00 -5.08
CA THR A 55 -5.18 2.32 -6.30
C THR A 55 -5.35 1.24 -7.40
N PHE A 56 -5.25 -0.04 -7.04
CA PHE A 56 -5.57 -1.18 -7.91
C PHE A 56 -5.71 -2.49 -7.12
N GLN A 57 -6.26 -3.51 -7.75
CA GLN A 57 -6.31 -4.86 -7.17
C GLN A 57 -5.70 -5.91 -8.10
N LEU A 58 -5.16 -6.96 -7.49
CA LEU A 58 -4.66 -8.13 -8.21
C LEU A 58 -5.27 -9.40 -7.60
N PRO A 59 -6.15 -10.11 -8.33
CA PRO A 59 -6.59 -11.44 -7.96
C PRO A 59 -5.46 -12.46 -8.16
N HIS A 60 -5.26 -13.33 -7.17
CA HIS A 60 -4.35 -14.46 -7.31
C HIS A 60 -4.77 -15.62 -6.40
N ASN A 61 -5.07 -16.76 -7.02
CA ASN A 61 -5.78 -17.89 -6.39
C ASN A 61 -7.10 -17.40 -5.76
N ASP A 62 -7.39 -17.78 -4.51
CA ASP A 62 -8.60 -17.39 -3.79
C ASP A 62 -8.50 -16.03 -3.07
N LEU A 63 -7.38 -15.31 -3.26
CA LEU A 63 -7.10 -14.02 -2.62
C LEU A 63 -7.14 -12.85 -3.60
N ILE A 64 -7.61 -11.70 -3.11
CA ILE A 64 -7.61 -10.41 -3.77
C ILE A 64 -6.67 -9.49 -3.00
N TYR A 65 -5.59 -9.09 -3.65
CA TYR A 65 -4.61 -8.16 -3.07
C TYR A 65 -5.02 -6.74 -3.45
N LEU A 66 -5.31 -5.93 -2.45
CA LEU A 66 -5.74 -4.54 -2.56
C LEU A 66 -4.53 -3.64 -2.36
N PHE A 67 -4.01 -3.08 -3.44
CA PHE A 67 -2.81 -2.24 -3.43
C PHE A 67 -3.17 -0.78 -3.30
N GLU A 68 -2.66 -0.14 -2.26
CA GLU A 68 -2.79 1.29 -2.05
C GLU A 68 -1.42 1.96 -2.07
N VAL A 69 -1.26 2.96 -2.94
CA VAL A 69 0.01 3.64 -3.19
C VAL A 69 -0.09 5.07 -2.70
N ASP A 70 0.47 5.34 -1.52
CA ASP A 70 0.56 6.68 -0.96
C ASP A 70 1.93 7.30 -1.26
N SER A 71 1.93 8.26 -2.18
CA SER A 71 3.15 9.01 -2.53
C SER A 71 3.49 10.13 -1.53
N TYR A 72 2.64 10.37 -0.53
CA TYR A 72 2.67 11.59 0.28
C TYR A 72 2.85 11.35 1.79
N ASN A 73 3.55 10.31 2.26
CA ASN A 73 3.80 10.11 3.71
C ASN A 73 2.57 10.41 4.61
N THR A 74 1.38 9.99 4.17
CA THR A 74 0.10 10.28 4.80
C THR A 74 -0.47 9.01 5.45
N PRO A 75 0.16 8.49 6.52
CA PRO A 75 -0.30 7.26 7.19
C PRO A 75 -1.72 7.36 7.74
N LYS A 76 -2.23 8.58 7.97
CA LYS A 76 -3.61 8.82 8.39
C LYS A 76 -4.63 8.55 7.28
N VAL A 77 -4.26 8.79 6.01
CA VAL A 77 -5.11 8.51 4.86
C VAL A 77 -5.21 6.99 4.71
N LEU A 78 -4.08 6.29 4.61
CA LEU A 78 -4.03 4.82 4.58
C LEU A 78 -4.78 4.17 5.75
N PHE A 79 -4.69 4.76 6.95
CA PHE A 79 -5.46 4.32 8.11
C PHE A 79 -6.97 4.44 7.87
N GLY A 80 -7.44 5.59 7.38
CA GLY A 80 -8.86 5.82 7.08
C GLY A 80 -9.37 4.85 6.02
N GLU A 81 -8.63 4.66 4.94
CA GLU A 81 -8.99 3.75 3.85
C GLU A 81 -9.06 2.30 4.31
N TYR A 82 -8.08 1.86 5.10
CA TYR A 82 -8.10 0.54 5.70
C TYR A 82 -9.31 0.33 6.62
N VAL A 83 -9.67 1.33 7.43
CA VAL A 83 -10.88 1.26 8.28
C VAL A 83 -12.15 1.19 7.43
N LEU A 84 -12.26 2.03 6.40
CA LEU A 84 -13.41 2.03 5.49
C LEU A 84 -13.57 0.69 4.76
N LEU A 85 -12.48 0.14 4.24
CA LEU A 85 -12.46 -1.18 3.59
C LEU A 85 -12.99 -2.28 4.50
N ASN A 86 -12.59 -2.27 5.78
CA ASN A 86 -13.04 -3.27 6.74
C ASN A 86 -14.52 -3.15 7.11
N ASN A 87 -15.13 -1.98 6.91
CA ASN A 87 -16.57 -1.78 7.10
C ASN A 87 -17.37 -2.15 5.84
N TYR A 88 -16.77 -2.04 4.66
CA TYR A 88 -17.43 -2.30 3.38
C TYR A 88 -17.38 -3.78 2.98
N LEU A 89 -16.23 -4.43 3.16
CA LEU A 89 -16.05 -5.83 2.78
C LEU A 89 -16.57 -6.76 3.88
N THR A 90 -17.19 -7.87 3.49
CA THR A 90 -17.83 -8.82 4.42
C THR A 90 -17.05 -10.12 4.57
N ASP A 91 -16.40 -10.58 3.51
CA ASP A 91 -15.56 -11.79 3.51
C ASP A 91 -14.07 -11.43 3.59
N TYR A 92 -13.62 -11.07 4.79
CA TYR A 92 -12.24 -10.64 5.03
C TYR A 92 -11.18 -11.69 4.67
N SER A 93 -11.55 -12.96 4.61
CA SER A 93 -10.62 -14.07 4.38
C SER A 93 -10.04 -14.07 2.96
N ARG A 94 -10.76 -13.42 2.02
CA ARG A 94 -10.38 -13.32 0.61
C ARG A 94 -9.53 -12.11 0.29
N TYR A 95 -9.26 -11.22 1.24
CA TYR A 95 -8.57 -9.96 0.95
C TYR A 95 -7.25 -9.84 1.69
N MET A 96 -6.28 -9.18 1.07
CA MET A 96 -5.07 -8.69 1.71
C MET A 96 -4.83 -7.24 1.31
N PHE A 97 -4.67 -6.36 2.30
CA PHE A 97 -4.37 -4.94 2.07
C PHE A 97 -2.85 -4.72 2.00
N ILE A 98 -2.37 -4.18 0.87
CA ILE A 98 -0.96 -3.89 0.62
C ILE A 98 -0.80 -2.37 0.56
N ALA A 99 -0.30 -1.77 1.65
CA ALA A 99 0.03 -0.36 1.68
C ALA A 99 1.46 -0.14 1.17
N ILE A 100 1.64 0.76 0.21
CA ILE A 100 2.93 1.08 -0.40
C ILE A 100 3.16 2.58 -0.27
N GLN A 101 4.33 2.97 0.23
CA GLN A 101 4.65 4.39 0.40
C GLN A 101 5.97 4.76 -0.28
N TYR A 102 5.94 5.82 -1.11
CA TYR A 102 7.07 6.24 -1.95
C TYR A 102 7.88 7.41 -1.37
N ALA A 103 7.47 8.01 -0.26
CA ALA A 103 8.14 9.20 0.29
C ALA A 103 9.56 8.90 0.83
N LYS A 104 10.53 9.76 0.51
CA LYS A 104 11.97 9.57 0.85
C LYS A 104 12.31 9.43 2.34
N ALA A 105 11.50 10.00 3.25
CA ALA A 105 11.71 9.95 4.70
C ALA A 105 10.68 9.05 5.40
N PHE A 106 10.17 8.07 4.67
CA PHE A 106 9.08 7.22 5.12
C PHE A 106 9.51 6.22 6.19
N ASN A 107 8.58 5.94 7.10
CA ASN A 107 8.73 4.96 8.16
C ASN A 107 7.59 3.94 8.06
N THR A 108 7.89 2.77 7.50
CA THR A 108 6.98 1.60 7.38
C THR A 108 6.35 1.22 8.71
N ASP A 109 7.12 1.29 9.81
CA ASP A 109 6.62 0.97 11.15
C ASP A 109 5.54 1.95 11.60
N ARG A 110 5.64 3.23 11.25
CA ARG A 110 4.61 4.22 11.61
C ARG A 110 3.27 3.82 11.01
N THR A 111 3.22 3.50 9.72
CA THR A 111 1.98 3.06 9.07
C THR A 111 1.51 1.73 9.63
N ALA A 112 2.41 0.76 9.78
CA ALA A 112 2.08 -0.53 10.36
C ALA A 112 1.50 -0.40 11.79
N ASN A 113 2.01 0.53 12.60
CA ASN A 113 1.49 0.81 13.94
C ASN A 113 0.07 1.39 13.91
N HIS A 114 -0.23 2.32 12.99
CA HIS A 114 -1.59 2.83 12.81
C HIS A 114 -2.55 1.73 12.35
N LEU A 115 -2.18 0.92 11.37
CA LEU A 115 -3.02 -0.17 10.88
C LEU A 115 -3.21 -1.26 11.95
N ASN A 116 -2.17 -1.56 12.74
CA ASN A 116 -2.28 -2.44 13.90
C ASN A 116 -3.19 -1.86 14.99
N PHE A 117 -3.18 -0.54 15.19
CA PHE A 117 -4.12 0.12 16.09
C PHE A 117 -5.56 -0.07 15.59
N ALA A 118 -5.84 0.11 14.30
CA ALA A 118 -7.15 -0.14 13.71
C ALA A 118 -7.62 -1.59 13.98
N ARG A 119 -6.74 -2.58 13.75
CA ARG A 119 -7.06 -3.99 14.06
C ARG A 119 -7.40 -4.20 15.53
N LYS A 120 -6.58 -3.66 16.44
CA LYS A 120 -6.72 -3.90 17.88
C LYS A 120 -7.88 -3.12 18.52
N LYS A 121 -8.20 -1.93 18.02
CA LYS A 121 -9.14 -1.00 18.66
C LYS A 121 -10.44 -0.81 17.91
N LEU A 122 -10.43 -0.97 16.59
CA LEU A 122 -11.60 -0.79 15.72
C LEU A 122 -12.12 -2.11 15.14
N GLY A 123 -11.47 -3.24 15.45
CA GLY A 123 -11.93 -4.56 15.03
C GLY A 123 -11.70 -4.89 13.56
N CYS A 124 -10.81 -4.15 12.86
CA CYS A 124 -10.44 -4.45 11.48
C CYS A 124 -9.82 -5.86 11.35
N LYS A 125 -10.30 -6.65 10.39
CA LYS A 125 -9.96 -8.07 10.21
C LYS A 125 -9.14 -8.36 8.96
N ILE A 126 -9.19 -7.52 7.93
CA ILE A 126 -8.42 -7.72 6.68
C ILE A 126 -6.92 -7.74 7.02
N PRO A 127 -6.17 -8.80 6.70
CA PRO A 127 -4.72 -8.81 6.90
C PRO A 127 -4.05 -7.73 6.05
N PHE A 128 -2.97 -7.12 6.56
CA PHE A 128 -2.24 -6.10 5.83
C PHE A 128 -0.73 -6.33 5.83
N LYS A 129 -0.07 -5.72 4.84
CA LYS A 129 1.38 -5.53 4.76
C LYS A 129 1.68 -4.09 4.37
N VAL A 130 2.85 -3.60 4.79
CA VAL A 130 3.31 -2.24 4.49
C VAL A 130 4.68 -2.35 3.85
N PHE A 131 4.86 -1.71 2.71
CA PHE A 131 6.11 -1.66 1.94
C PHE A 131 6.48 -0.21 1.66
N ASP A 132 7.77 0.06 1.55
CA ASP A 132 8.21 1.23 0.78
C ASP A 132 8.24 0.88 -0.72
N GLY A 133 8.18 1.91 -1.57
CA GLY A 133 8.16 1.74 -3.03
C GLY A 133 9.35 0.94 -3.59
N LEU A 134 10.55 1.09 -3.02
CA LEU A 134 11.74 0.38 -3.50
C LEU A 134 11.69 -1.10 -3.13
N SER A 135 11.27 -1.43 -1.91
CA SER A 135 11.17 -2.81 -1.43
C SER A 135 10.20 -3.64 -2.28
N ILE A 136 9.01 -3.11 -2.61
CA ILE A 136 8.02 -3.83 -3.42
C ILE A 136 8.49 -3.99 -4.88
N MET A 137 9.13 -2.96 -5.44
CA MET A 137 9.72 -3.03 -6.78
C MET A 137 10.85 -4.07 -6.85
N ALA A 138 11.74 -4.09 -5.86
CA ALA A 138 12.80 -5.08 -5.75
C ALA A 138 12.22 -6.50 -5.60
N LEU A 139 11.19 -6.66 -4.77
CA LEU A 139 10.49 -7.93 -4.58
C LEU A 139 9.88 -8.43 -5.89
N ALA A 140 9.26 -7.55 -6.69
CA ALA A 140 8.75 -7.88 -8.03
C ALA A 140 9.88 -8.30 -9.00
N LEU A 141 10.98 -7.54 -9.05
CA LEU A 141 12.11 -7.83 -9.95
C LEU A 141 12.81 -9.16 -9.63
N GLN A 142 12.96 -9.48 -8.34
CA GLN A 142 13.53 -10.74 -7.85
C GLN A 142 12.57 -11.93 -7.93
N SER A 143 11.35 -11.73 -8.40
CA SER A 143 10.36 -12.78 -8.56
C SER A 143 10.30 -13.19 -10.02
N ASN A 144 10.64 -14.46 -10.30
CA ASN A 144 10.60 -15.04 -11.64
C ASN A 144 9.19 -15.49 -12.07
N SER A 145 8.22 -15.46 -11.16
CA SER A 145 6.83 -15.80 -11.41
C SER A 145 5.92 -15.07 -10.44
N LEU A 146 4.65 -14.95 -10.81
CA LEU A 146 3.63 -14.35 -9.99
C LEU A 146 3.44 -15.11 -8.66
N ASN A 147 3.47 -16.44 -8.71
CA ASN A 147 3.34 -17.29 -7.53
C ASN A 147 4.46 -17.00 -6.52
N ILE A 148 5.68 -16.78 -7.02
CA ILE A 148 6.83 -16.45 -6.17
C ILE A 148 6.71 -15.03 -5.61
N PHE A 149 6.23 -14.07 -6.40
CA PHE A 149 5.94 -12.72 -5.93
C PHE A 149 4.96 -12.73 -4.75
N PHE A 150 3.80 -13.38 -4.91
CA PHE A 150 2.82 -13.45 -3.83
C PHE A 150 3.29 -14.29 -2.64
N LYS A 151 4.02 -15.38 -2.87
CA LYS A 151 4.64 -16.14 -1.79
C LYS A 151 5.58 -15.25 -0.96
N LYS A 152 6.41 -14.43 -1.61
CA LYS A 152 7.31 -13.48 -0.93
C LYS A 152 6.53 -12.38 -0.18
N LEU A 153 5.48 -11.83 -0.79
CA LEU A 153 4.56 -10.88 -0.13
C LEU A 153 4.00 -11.42 1.20
N HIS A 154 3.62 -12.71 1.23
CA HIS A 154 3.15 -13.37 2.45
C HIS A 154 4.26 -13.60 3.48
N GLN A 155 5.41 -14.05 3.00
CA GLN A 155 6.55 -14.45 3.82
C GLN A 155 7.29 -13.30 4.49
N GLU A 156 7.12 -12.06 4.04
CA GLU A 156 7.82 -10.92 4.63
C GLU A 156 7.38 -10.64 6.08
N LYS A 157 8.14 -11.25 7.00
CA LYS A 157 8.37 -10.86 8.39
C LYS A 157 9.88 -10.71 8.65
N LEU A 158 10.72 -10.65 7.60
CA LEU A 158 12.06 -11.24 7.66
C LEU A 158 13.28 -10.33 7.48
N GLN A 159 13.14 -9.01 7.30
CA GLN A 159 14.32 -8.12 7.31
C GLN A 159 14.43 -7.24 8.55
N TYR A 160 13.31 -6.81 9.14
CA TYR A 160 13.34 -5.95 10.34
C TYR A 160 13.81 -6.66 11.64
N LYS A 161 13.84 -8.00 11.65
CA LYS A 161 14.34 -8.78 12.80
C LYS A 161 15.84 -9.05 12.74
N LEU A 162 16.46 -9.01 11.57
CA LEU A 162 17.90 -9.27 11.43
C LEU A 162 18.70 -8.02 11.84
N GLU A 163 18.30 -6.82 11.42
CA GLU A 163 18.99 -5.58 11.81
C GLU A 163 18.88 -5.26 13.31
N LYS A 164 17.74 -5.58 13.94
CA LYS A 164 17.59 -5.41 15.40
C LYS A 164 18.37 -6.42 16.23
N LYS A 165 18.61 -7.64 15.72
CA LYS A 165 19.43 -8.63 16.43
C LYS A 165 20.93 -8.27 16.37
N PHE A 166 21.38 -7.68 15.26
CA PHE A 166 22.75 -7.17 15.14
C PHE A 166 23.00 -5.84 15.89
N SER A 167 21.97 -5.03 16.14
CA SER A 167 22.11 -3.79 16.94
C SER A 167 21.98 -3.98 18.46
N SER A 168 21.41 -5.10 18.93
CA SER A 168 21.26 -5.38 20.37
C SER A 168 22.37 -6.26 20.96
N GLU A 169 23.32 -6.73 20.16
CA GLU A 169 24.48 -7.50 20.61
C GLU A 169 25.76 -6.65 20.72
N HIS A 170 25.68 -5.33 20.47
CA HIS A 170 26.79 -4.36 20.56
C HIS A 170 26.48 -3.12 21.42
N LEU A 171 25.60 -3.26 22.42
CA LEU A 171 25.39 -2.28 23.49
C LEU A 171 25.57 -2.94 24.86
#